data_AF-A0A2M7S2W3-F1
#
_entry.id   AF-A0A2M7S2W3-F1
#
_cell.length_a   1.000
_cell.length_b   1.000
_cell.length_c   1.000
_cell.angle_alpha   90.00
_cell.angle_beta   90.00
_cell.angle_gamma   90.00
#
_symmetry.space_group_name_H-M   'P 1'
#
loop_
_entity.id
_entity.type
_entity.pdbx_description
1 polymer ?
#
loop_
_entity_poly.entity_id
_entity_poly.type
_entity_poly.pdbx_seq_one_letter_code
_entity_poly.pdbx_strand_id
1 'polypeptide(L)'
;MKDKSTFVIALAGLIFILPFKEQLAKINIDFGFTTTNILNLLFITFVLLLISIYFYALDYIRYGFKGLEDLILFKHFQFIANYLYFIALISLPIYLLIWGIVKVYRLILFLHFPQLIIYILPIISTVTAILSLFIVIKQTKNHRLTQEENIDGSMSISKSKIDQLVENRKWNLAIIEAFRYLELSINKTLLEIGLDAGRIPFSHSIELLYKKEIITKSEMNSLNFIRDLRNKAVHSSIEFTKEESLTAVNIIGNILLKLENRTMTGFLFEKEVIKVLGGNKGLFPGHHIFPQYKIGNHIIDAKAEGPKYNYLIEITITINPIVINNAIQELKQFSGENIRNIMILPKSERKIDIREENTKILYYNPEKQEFENRDELYNWIYKVA
;
A
#
# COMPACT_ATOMS: atom_id res chain seq x y z
N MET A 1 29.48 -7.65 7.54
CA MET A 1 30.87 -7.80 7.04
C MET A 1 31.03 -7.27 5.61
N LYS A 2 30.10 -7.53 4.68
CA LYS A 2 30.15 -7.01 3.29
C LYS A 2 30.25 -5.48 3.18
N ASP A 3 29.61 -4.72 4.07
CA ASP A 3 29.65 -3.24 4.00
C ASP A 3 31.01 -2.65 4.36
N LYS A 4 31.77 -3.33 5.24
CA LYS A 4 33.10 -2.89 5.69
C LYS A 4 34.14 -2.99 4.58
N SER A 5 34.07 -4.01 3.73
CA SER A 5 34.99 -4.18 2.60
C SER A 5 34.79 -3.12 1.52
N THR A 6 33.54 -2.79 1.18
CA THR A 6 33.23 -1.76 0.17
C THR A 6 33.70 -0.38 0.63
N PHE A 7 33.56 -0.12 1.94
CA PHE A 7 34.03 1.12 2.56
C PHE A 7 35.56 1.29 2.47
N VAL A 8 36.33 0.24 2.81
CA VAL A 8 37.80 0.25 2.72
C VAL A 8 38.27 0.44 1.28
N ILE A 9 37.57 -0.16 0.32
CA ILE A 9 37.86 -0.01 -1.12
C ILE A 9 37.64 1.44 -1.58
N ALA A 10 36.55 2.09 -1.15
CA ALA A 10 36.27 3.49 -1.50
C ALA A 10 37.32 4.46 -0.92
N LEU A 11 37.71 4.26 0.34
CA LEU A 11 38.75 5.06 0.99
C LEU A 11 40.12 4.83 0.33
N ALA A 12 40.48 3.58 0.05
CA ALA A 12 41.72 3.23 -0.64
C ALA A 12 41.76 3.87 -2.03
N GLY A 13 40.66 3.82 -2.79
CA GLY A 13 40.54 4.47 -4.09
C GLY A 13 40.82 5.96 -4.04
N LEU A 14 40.31 6.68 -3.03
CA LEU A 14 40.59 8.11 -2.85
C LEU A 14 42.04 8.39 -2.43
N ILE A 15 42.64 7.53 -1.61
CA ILE A 15 44.06 7.64 -1.22
C ILE A 15 44.97 7.43 -2.43
N PHE A 16 44.64 6.49 -3.33
CA PHE A 16 45.38 6.26 -4.58
C PHE A 16 45.36 7.46 -5.54
N ILE A 17 44.44 8.41 -5.35
CA ILE A 17 44.32 9.60 -6.18
C ILE A 17 45.20 10.76 -5.65
N LEU A 18 45.66 10.70 -4.39
CA LEU A 18 46.50 11.76 -3.77
C LEU A 18 47.78 12.12 -4.54
N PRO A 19 48.53 11.17 -5.15
CA PRO A 19 49.71 11.51 -5.95
C PRO A 19 49.40 12.43 -7.14
N PHE A 20 48.15 12.45 -7.61
CA PHE A 20 47.71 13.26 -8.75
C PHE A 20 47.12 14.62 -8.33
N LYS A 21 47.22 15.02 -7.05
CA LYS A 21 46.60 16.24 -6.52
C LYS A 21 46.88 17.50 -7.35
N GLU A 22 48.12 17.67 -7.81
CA GLU A 22 48.53 18.84 -8.58
C GLU A 22 47.94 18.86 -9.99
N GLN A 23 47.76 17.68 -10.59
CA GLN A 23 47.14 17.55 -11.90
C GLN A 23 45.63 17.79 -11.81
N LEU A 24 44.99 17.26 -10.76
CA LEU A 24 43.55 17.41 -10.52
C LEU A 24 43.15 18.82 -10.11
N ALA A 25 44.02 19.54 -9.40
CA ALA A 25 43.80 20.93 -9.03
C ALA A 25 43.74 21.87 -10.25
N LYS A 26 44.37 21.49 -11.37
CA LYS A 26 44.39 22.27 -12.61
C LYS A 26 43.11 22.08 -13.44
N ILE A 27 42.37 21.00 -13.22
CA ILE A 27 41.15 20.71 -13.99
C ILE A 27 39.96 21.40 -13.33
N ASN A 28 39.55 22.51 -13.92
CA ASN A 28 38.37 23.25 -13.50
C ASN A 28 37.11 22.73 -14.19
N ILE A 29 36.11 22.43 -13.38
CA ILE A 29 34.76 22.06 -13.75
C ILE A 29 33.88 23.29 -13.55
N ASP A 30 33.21 23.69 -14.63
CA ASP A 30 32.28 24.80 -14.64
C ASP A 30 30.85 24.26 -14.65
N PHE A 31 30.12 24.51 -13.55
CA PHE A 31 28.73 24.09 -13.37
C PHE A 31 27.72 25.15 -13.83
N GLY A 32 28.16 26.24 -14.47
CA GLY A 32 27.29 27.31 -14.95
C GLY A 32 26.99 28.39 -13.92
N PHE A 33 26.91 28.03 -12.64
CA PHE A 33 26.73 28.98 -11.52
C PHE A 33 27.99 29.12 -10.65
N THR A 34 28.89 28.13 -10.68
CA THR A 34 30.16 28.14 -9.95
C THR A 34 31.20 27.34 -10.71
N THR A 35 32.47 27.68 -10.50
CA THR A 35 33.62 26.94 -10.99
C THR A 35 34.36 26.33 -9.81
N THR A 36 34.66 25.04 -9.91
CA THR A 36 35.43 24.33 -8.88
C THR A 36 36.39 23.35 -9.55
N ASN A 37 37.45 22.94 -8.86
CA ASN A 37 38.38 21.95 -9.40
C ASN A 37 37.99 20.53 -8.97
N ILE A 38 38.47 19.53 -9.71
CA ILE A 38 38.23 18.10 -9.39
C ILE A 38 38.75 17.77 -7.99
N LEU A 39 39.87 18.38 -7.58
CA LEU A 39 40.46 18.16 -6.26
C LEU A 39 39.48 18.52 -5.13
N ASN A 40 38.77 19.64 -5.23
CA ASN A 40 37.78 20.08 -4.24
C ASN A 40 36.60 19.12 -4.18
N LEU A 41 36.12 18.61 -5.32
CA LEU A 41 35.02 17.63 -5.36
C LEU A 41 35.43 16.30 -4.70
N LEU A 42 36.64 15.83 -4.98
CA LEU A 42 37.22 14.65 -4.32
C LEU A 42 37.40 14.90 -2.82
N PHE A 43 37.81 16.10 -2.42
CA PHE A 43 37.97 16.47 -1.02
C PHE A 43 36.63 16.46 -0.28
N ILE A 44 35.56 17.02 -0.87
CA ILE A 44 34.21 16.94 -0.30
C ILE A 44 33.77 15.48 -0.13
N THR A 45 34.00 14.65 -1.15
CA THR A 45 33.70 13.22 -1.10
C THR A 45 34.46 12.53 0.03
N PHE A 46 35.74 12.85 0.17
CA PHE A 46 36.60 12.31 1.22
C PHE A 46 36.15 12.74 2.61
N VAL A 47 35.79 14.02 2.81
CA VAL A 47 35.26 14.53 4.07
C VAL A 47 33.96 13.82 4.44
N LEU A 48 33.04 13.62 3.49
CA LEU A 48 31.80 12.87 3.73
C LEU A 48 32.07 11.43 4.16
N LEU A 49 33.04 10.75 3.55
CA LEU A 49 33.46 9.43 3.98
C LEU A 49 34.05 9.44 5.39
N LEU A 50 34.90 10.41 5.74
CA LEU A 50 35.46 10.53 7.09
C LEU A 50 34.37 10.76 8.15
N ILE A 51 33.39 11.61 7.86
CA ILE A 51 32.26 11.84 8.77
C ILE A 51 31.43 10.56 8.91
N SER A 52 31.21 9.82 7.82
CA SER A 52 30.55 8.51 7.88
C SER A 52 31.30 7.52 8.80
N ILE A 53 32.64 7.43 8.70
CA ILE A 53 33.48 6.60 9.59
C ILE A 53 33.27 7.01 11.04
N TYR A 54 33.30 8.33 11.30
CA TYR A 54 33.15 8.86 12.64
C TYR A 54 31.82 8.39 13.26
N PHE A 55 30.70 8.44 12.53
CA PHE A 55 29.41 7.93 13.03
C PHE A 55 29.38 6.41 13.18
N TYR A 56 30.01 5.64 12.30
CA TYR A 56 30.14 4.19 12.50
C TYR A 56 30.98 3.86 13.73
N ALA A 57 32.05 4.60 14.00
CA ALA A 57 32.88 4.42 15.17
C ALA A 57 32.09 4.75 16.45
N LEU A 58 31.29 5.82 16.43
CA LEU A 58 30.38 6.15 17.53
C LEU A 58 29.32 5.06 17.77
N ASP A 59 28.72 4.50 16.72
CA ASP A 59 27.81 3.35 16.87
C ASP A 59 28.53 2.13 17.45
N TYR A 60 29.79 1.90 17.06
CA TYR A 60 30.58 0.77 17.57
C TYR A 60 30.91 0.91 19.07
N ILE A 61 31.16 2.13 19.55
CA ILE A 61 31.41 2.42 20.98
C ILE A 61 30.23 1.98 21.84
N ARG A 62 28.99 1.99 21.32
CA ARG A 62 27.79 1.50 22.02
C ARG A 62 27.98 0.08 22.55
N TYR A 63 28.61 -0.80 21.78
CA TYR A 63 28.82 -2.21 22.17
C TYR A 63 29.89 -2.39 23.24
N GLY A 64 30.74 -1.38 23.46
CA GLY A 64 31.76 -1.39 24.52
C GLY A 64 31.22 -0.98 25.90
N PHE A 65 30.07 -0.29 25.96
CA PHE A 65 29.50 0.25 27.20
C PHE A 65 28.01 -0.12 27.33
N LYS A 66 27.70 -1.06 28.22
CA LYS A 66 26.31 -1.53 28.47
C LYS A 66 25.31 -0.41 28.78
N GLY A 67 25.75 0.71 29.37
CA GLY A 67 24.88 1.85 29.69
C GLY A 67 24.47 2.72 28.49
N LEU A 68 25.10 2.55 27.32
CA LEU A 68 24.81 3.35 26.12
C LEU A 68 23.88 2.63 25.12
N GLU A 69 23.57 1.35 25.36
CA GLU A 69 22.83 0.52 24.42
C GLU A 69 21.38 0.99 24.19
N ASP A 70 20.73 1.48 25.25
CA ASP A 70 19.33 1.90 25.21
C ASP A 70 19.12 3.36 24.79
N LEU A 71 20.20 4.14 24.61
CA LEU A 71 20.08 5.55 24.25
C LEU A 71 19.60 5.72 22.80
N ILE A 72 18.47 6.41 22.64
CA ILE A 72 17.78 6.66 21.35
C ILE A 72 18.72 7.29 20.30
N LEU A 73 19.69 8.11 20.72
CA LEU A 73 20.67 8.75 19.83
C LEU A 73 21.49 7.72 19.04
N PHE A 74 21.92 6.62 19.67
CA PHE A 74 22.77 5.62 19.01
C PHE A 74 22.01 4.81 17.95
N LYS A 75 20.68 4.67 18.08
CA LYS A 75 19.85 4.03 17.03
C LYS A 75 19.89 4.80 15.71
N HIS A 76 20.20 6.10 15.75
CA HIS A 76 20.23 6.96 14.56
C HIS A 76 21.62 7.09 13.94
N PHE A 77 22.70 6.82 14.68
CA PHE A 77 24.07 6.96 14.17
C PHE A 77 24.37 6.04 13.00
N GLN A 78 23.91 4.78 13.04
CA GLN A 78 24.06 3.86 11.92
C GLN A 78 23.31 4.35 10.67
N PHE A 79 22.11 4.90 10.85
CA PHE A 79 21.33 5.46 9.75
C PHE A 79 22.04 6.68 9.12
N ILE A 80 22.52 7.61 9.95
CA ILE A 80 23.27 8.79 9.50
C ILE A 80 24.56 8.38 8.78
N ALA A 81 25.32 7.42 9.32
CA ALA A 81 26.55 6.91 8.73
C ALA A 81 26.30 6.32 7.34
N ASN A 82 25.27 5.47 7.21
CA ASN A 82 24.85 4.88 5.94
C ASN A 82 24.46 5.95 4.92
N TYR A 83 23.72 6.97 5.35
CA TYR A 83 23.25 8.05 4.47
C TYR A 83 24.41 8.89 3.93
N LEU A 84 25.35 9.29 4.79
CA LEU A 84 26.55 10.03 4.39
C LEU A 84 27.45 9.20 3.47
N TYR A 85 27.62 7.91 3.76
CA TYR A 85 28.36 6.99 2.90
C TYR A 85 27.73 6.90 1.49
N PHE A 86 26.41 6.76 1.44
CA PHE A 86 25.68 6.69 0.18
C PHE A 86 25.82 7.98 -0.63
N ILE A 87 25.66 9.15 0.00
CA ILE A 87 25.89 10.45 -0.65
C ILE A 87 27.31 10.55 -1.19
N ALA A 88 28.32 10.16 -0.39
CA ALA A 88 29.71 10.22 -0.82
C ALA A 88 29.94 9.35 -2.07
N LEU A 89 29.44 8.11 -2.08
CA LEU A 89 29.62 7.17 -3.19
C LEU A 89 28.97 7.68 -4.49
N ILE A 90 27.80 8.31 -4.39
CA ILE A 90 27.05 8.82 -5.54
C ILE A 90 27.48 10.23 -5.97
N SER A 91 28.18 10.98 -5.12
CA SER A 91 28.53 12.37 -5.37
C SER A 91 29.35 12.57 -6.66
N LEU A 92 30.38 11.75 -6.91
CA LEU A 92 31.20 11.83 -8.13
C LEU A 92 30.39 11.62 -9.41
N PRO A 93 29.62 10.52 -9.55
CA PRO A 93 28.72 10.33 -10.68
C PRO A 93 27.76 11.50 -10.88
N ILE A 94 27.18 12.03 -9.81
CA ILE A 94 26.28 13.18 -9.88
C ILE A 94 27.01 14.43 -10.39
N TYR A 95 28.21 14.74 -9.88
CA TYR A 95 28.98 15.89 -10.35
C TYR A 95 29.32 15.78 -11.84
N LEU A 96 29.74 14.59 -12.30
CA LEU A 96 29.99 14.34 -13.72
C LEU A 96 28.73 14.53 -14.57
N LEU A 97 27.59 14.03 -14.09
CA LEU A 97 26.30 14.17 -14.76
C LEU A 97 25.88 15.64 -14.88
N ILE A 98 25.95 16.41 -13.78
CA ILE A 98 25.61 17.84 -13.77
C ILE A 98 26.55 18.60 -14.72
N TRP A 99 27.85 18.33 -14.68
CA TRP A 99 28.81 18.96 -15.59
C TRP A 99 28.50 18.64 -17.06
N GLY A 100 28.18 17.39 -17.38
CA GLY A 100 27.74 16.97 -18.71
C GLY A 100 26.49 17.72 -19.17
N ILE A 101 25.48 17.83 -18.32
CA ILE A 101 24.25 18.60 -18.58
C ILE A 101 24.58 20.06 -18.89
N VAL A 102 25.44 20.70 -18.09
CA VAL A 102 25.83 22.10 -18.30
C VAL A 102 26.57 22.29 -19.62
N LYS A 103 27.46 21.35 -19.99
CA LYS A 103 28.17 21.38 -21.29
C LYS A 103 27.21 21.23 -22.46
N VAL A 104 26.27 20.29 -22.39
CA VAL A 104 25.22 20.11 -23.41
C VAL A 104 24.35 21.36 -23.49
N TYR A 105 23.95 21.92 -22.35
CA TYR A 105 23.15 23.15 -22.29
C TYR A 105 23.87 24.33 -22.96
N ARG A 106 25.16 24.54 -22.66
CA ARG A 106 25.97 25.59 -23.32
C ARG A 106 26.12 25.34 -24.82
N LEU A 107 26.25 24.09 -25.25
CA LEU A 107 26.30 23.73 -26.67
C LEU A 107 24.99 24.08 -27.37
N ILE A 108 23.84 23.78 -26.76
CA ILE A 108 22.52 24.13 -27.30
C ILE A 108 22.35 25.65 -27.41
N LEU A 109 22.78 26.41 -26.39
CA LEU A 109 22.78 27.87 -26.43
C LEU A 109 23.69 28.42 -27.53
N PHE A 110 24.90 27.88 -27.69
CA PHE A 110 25.84 28.29 -28.73
C PHE A 110 25.27 28.04 -30.14
N LEU A 111 24.56 26.93 -30.33
CA LEU A 111 23.90 26.59 -31.59
C LEU A 111 22.64 27.44 -31.88
N HIS A 112 22.35 28.48 -31.08
CA HIS A 112 21.21 29.39 -31.25
C HIS A 112 19.86 28.66 -31.32
N PHE A 113 19.71 27.57 -30.54
CA PHE A 113 18.43 26.88 -30.36
C PHE A 113 17.80 27.13 -28.98
N PRO A 114 17.61 28.38 -28.52
CA PRO A 114 17.02 28.65 -27.20
C PRO A 114 15.58 28.13 -27.09
N GLN A 115 14.87 28.02 -28.21
CA GLN A 115 13.51 27.48 -28.26
C GLN A 115 13.46 25.98 -27.94
N LEU A 116 14.49 25.20 -28.32
CA LEU A 116 14.51 23.74 -28.05
C LEU A 116 14.56 23.43 -26.54
N ILE A 117 15.22 24.28 -25.73
CA ILE A 117 15.29 24.10 -24.27
C ILE A 117 13.90 24.21 -23.63
N ILE A 118 13.08 25.17 -24.11
CA ILE A 118 11.72 25.39 -23.62
C ILE A 118 10.84 24.16 -23.88
N TYR A 119 11.10 23.41 -24.96
CA TYR A 119 10.36 22.18 -25.27
C TYR A 119 10.90 20.93 -24.56
N ILE A 120 12.22 20.83 -24.34
CA ILE A 120 12.84 19.63 -23.76
C ILE A 120 12.64 19.56 -22.23
N LEU A 121 12.73 20.68 -21.51
CA LEU A 121 12.58 20.68 -20.05
C LEU A 121 11.23 20.10 -19.57
N PRO A 122 10.08 20.51 -20.14
CA PRO A 122 8.78 19.95 -19.79
C PRO A 122 8.65 18.46 -20.07
N ILE A 123 9.29 17.97 -21.14
CA ILE A 123 9.29 16.54 -21.48
C ILE A 123 10.04 15.76 -20.40
N ILE A 124 11.24 16.22 -20.01
CA ILE A 124 12.03 15.58 -18.95
C ILE A 124 11.29 15.62 -17.61
N SER A 125 10.68 16.76 -17.24
CA SER A 125 9.91 16.87 -15.99
C SER A 125 8.69 15.96 -15.98
N THR A 126 8.02 15.80 -17.13
CA THR A 126 6.86 14.91 -17.27
C THR A 126 7.26 13.44 -17.15
N VAL A 127 8.33 13.04 -17.84
CA VAL A 127 8.86 11.67 -17.77
C VAL A 127 9.30 11.33 -16.34
N THR A 128 10.00 12.24 -15.66
CA THR A 128 10.43 12.02 -14.27
C THR A 128 9.26 11.98 -13.30
N ALA A 129 8.22 12.80 -13.49
CA ALA A 129 6.99 12.74 -12.70
C ALA A 129 6.26 11.39 -12.87
N ILE A 130 6.13 10.91 -14.11
CA ILE A 130 5.51 9.61 -14.42
C ILE A 130 6.29 8.45 -13.78
N LEU A 131 7.63 8.45 -13.91
CA LEU A 131 8.47 7.42 -13.30
C LEU A 131 8.36 7.44 -11.77
N SER A 132 8.35 8.63 -11.17
CA SER A 132 8.21 8.79 -9.72
C SER A 132 6.85 8.26 -9.24
N LEU A 133 5.78 8.61 -9.95
CA LEU A 133 4.44 8.11 -9.66
C LEU A 133 4.40 6.57 -9.75
N PHE A 134 4.98 5.98 -10.79
CA PHE A 134 5.05 4.53 -10.96
C PHE A 134 5.78 3.83 -9.80
N ILE A 135 6.90 4.40 -9.34
CA ILE A 135 7.65 3.88 -8.20
C ILE A 135 6.79 3.95 -6.92
N VAL A 136 6.12 5.08 -6.67
CA VAL A 136 5.24 5.27 -5.51
C VAL A 136 4.11 4.24 -5.53
N ILE A 137 3.42 4.06 -6.65
CA ILE A 137 2.33 3.08 -6.77
C ILE A 137 2.83 1.66 -6.49
N LYS A 138 3.96 1.28 -7.09
CA LYS A 138 4.55 -0.04 -6.89
C LYS A 138 4.94 -0.26 -5.43
N GLN A 139 5.55 0.75 -4.78
CA GLN A 139 5.92 0.69 -3.37
C GLN A 139 4.69 0.57 -2.47
N THR A 140 3.65 1.37 -2.70
CA THR A 140 2.40 1.30 -1.91
C THR A 140 1.73 -0.07 -2.06
N LYS A 141 1.71 -0.63 -3.27
CA LYS A 141 1.16 -1.98 -3.50
C LYS A 141 1.96 -3.05 -2.76
N ASN A 142 3.29 -3.04 -2.92
CA ASN A 142 4.14 -4.01 -2.23
C ASN A 142 4.03 -3.86 -0.71
N HIS A 143 3.96 -2.63 -0.20
CA HIS A 143 3.78 -2.38 1.22
C HIS A 143 2.46 -2.96 1.74
N ARG A 144 1.35 -2.80 1.00
CA ARG A 144 0.06 -3.40 1.33
C ARG A 144 0.12 -4.93 1.36
N LEU A 145 0.70 -5.55 0.34
CA LEU A 145 0.85 -7.02 0.29
C LEU A 145 1.67 -7.54 1.46
N THR A 146 2.80 -6.90 1.77
CA THR A 146 3.63 -7.28 2.92
C THR A 146 2.92 -7.03 4.25
N GLN A 147 2.10 -5.98 4.37
CA GLN A 147 1.28 -5.78 5.56
C GLN A 147 0.24 -6.89 5.73
N GLU A 148 -0.44 -7.28 4.67
CA GLU A 148 -1.44 -8.36 4.67
C GLU A 148 -0.82 -9.71 5.06
N GLU A 149 0.30 -10.09 4.42
CA GLU A 149 1.04 -11.32 4.76
C GLU A 149 1.50 -11.34 6.23
N ASN A 150 1.98 -10.21 6.74
CA ASN A 150 2.39 -10.07 8.14
C ASN A 150 1.20 -10.17 9.11
N ILE A 151 0.05 -9.61 8.75
CA ILE A 151 -1.18 -9.71 9.54
C ILE A 151 -1.64 -11.16 9.57
N ASP A 152 -1.69 -11.85 8.44
CA ASP A 152 -2.12 -13.25 8.33
C ASP A 152 -1.21 -14.20 9.11
N GLY A 153 0.11 -14.02 9.00
CA GLY A 153 1.07 -14.78 9.81
C GLY A 153 0.87 -14.54 11.32
N SER A 154 0.67 -13.29 11.72
CA SER A 154 0.43 -12.92 13.13
C SER A 154 -0.91 -13.46 13.65
N MET A 155 -1.93 -13.49 12.79
CA MET A 155 -3.26 -14.01 13.08
C MET A 155 -3.22 -15.52 13.37
N SER A 156 -2.53 -16.29 12.52
CA SER A 156 -2.34 -17.74 12.71
C SER A 156 -1.64 -18.05 14.04
N ILE A 157 -0.56 -17.32 14.34
CA ILE A 157 0.17 -17.46 15.62
C ILE A 157 -0.74 -17.10 16.80
N SER A 158 -1.45 -15.98 16.74
CA SER A 158 -2.32 -15.53 17.84
C SER A 158 -3.42 -16.55 18.11
N LYS A 159 -4.05 -17.09 17.06
CA LYS A 159 -5.10 -18.11 17.17
C LYS A 159 -4.61 -19.37 17.88
N SER A 160 -3.51 -19.97 17.40
CA SER A 160 -2.94 -21.17 18.04
C SER A 160 -2.55 -20.94 19.51
N LYS A 161 -2.09 -19.73 19.84
CA LYS A 161 -1.69 -19.37 21.19
C LYS A 161 -2.89 -19.18 22.13
N ILE A 162 -4.03 -18.70 21.65
CA ILE A 162 -5.26 -18.62 22.44
C ILE A 162 -5.67 -20.01 22.91
N ASP A 163 -5.72 -21.00 22.00
CA ASP A 163 -6.10 -22.38 22.32
C ASP A 163 -5.18 -22.97 23.39
N GLN A 164 -3.86 -22.82 23.21
CA GLN A 164 -2.88 -23.26 24.21
C GLN A 164 -3.03 -22.57 25.57
N LEU A 165 -3.32 -21.27 25.60
CA LEU A 165 -3.47 -20.52 26.85
C LEU A 165 -4.75 -20.94 27.60
N VAL A 166 -5.82 -21.24 26.87
CA VAL A 166 -7.07 -21.78 27.43
C VAL A 166 -6.84 -23.18 28.00
N GLU A 167 -6.17 -24.07 27.27
CA GLU A 167 -5.82 -25.42 27.74
C GLU A 167 -4.97 -25.38 29.01
N ASN A 168 -3.98 -24.48 29.05
CA ASN A 168 -3.09 -24.29 30.19
C ASN A 168 -3.69 -23.46 31.34
N ARG A 169 -4.98 -23.11 31.27
CA ARG A 169 -5.71 -22.33 32.29
C ARG A 169 -5.11 -20.95 32.58
N LYS A 170 -4.44 -20.35 31.60
CA LYS A 170 -3.84 -19.01 31.69
C LYS A 170 -4.83 -17.95 31.19
N TRP A 171 -5.90 -17.73 31.95
CA TRP A 171 -7.06 -16.93 31.55
C TRP A 171 -6.73 -15.47 31.18
N ASN A 172 -5.94 -14.78 32.00
CA ASN A 172 -5.55 -13.38 31.72
C ASN A 172 -4.82 -13.26 30.38
N LEU A 173 -3.89 -14.18 30.11
CA LEU A 173 -3.13 -14.19 28.86
C LEU A 173 -4.01 -14.57 27.67
N ALA A 174 -4.96 -15.51 27.85
CA ALA A 174 -5.91 -15.88 26.81
C ALA A 174 -6.75 -14.67 26.37
N ILE A 175 -7.23 -13.85 27.32
CA ILE A 175 -7.97 -12.60 27.02
C ILE A 175 -7.10 -11.62 26.23
N ILE A 176 -5.85 -11.42 26.65
CA ILE A 176 -4.92 -10.50 25.97
C ILE A 176 -4.64 -10.96 24.54
N GLU A 177 -4.36 -12.26 24.34
CA GLU A 177 -4.08 -12.80 23.02
C GLU A 177 -5.33 -12.83 22.12
N ALA A 178 -6.51 -13.12 22.69
CA ALA A 178 -7.77 -13.03 21.96
C ALA A 178 -8.08 -11.60 21.52
N PHE A 179 -7.83 -10.61 22.38
CA PHE A 179 -7.96 -9.21 22.00
C PHE A 179 -6.97 -8.82 20.90
N ARG A 180 -5.72 -9.30 20.97
CA ARG A 180 -4.74 -9.09 19.89
C ARG A 180 -5.21 -9.69 18.57
N TYR A 181 -5.77 -10.89 18.60
CA TYR A 181 -6.33 -11.52 17.40
C TYR A 181 -7.47 -10.68 16.81
N LEU A 182 -8.36 -10.17 17.65
CA LEU A 182 -9.41 -9.22 17.25
C LEU A 182 -8.83 -7.94 16.63
N GLU A 183 -7.80 -7.32 17.22
CA GLU A 183 -7.14 -6.13 16.66
C GLU A 183 -6.58 -6.41 15.26
N LEU A 184 -5.90 -7.55 15.08
CA LEU A 184 -5.36 -7.96 13.79
C LEU A 184 -6.48 -8.15 12.76
N SER A 185 -7.58 -8.80 13.12
CA SER A 185 -8.71 -9.02 12.22
C SER A 185 -9.42 -7.72 11.83
N ILE A 186 -9.60 -6.80 12.78
CA ILE A 186 -10.14 -5.46 12.47
C ILE A 186 -9.20 -4.72 11.52
N ASN A 187 -7.88 -4.79 11.77
CA ASN A 187 -6.90 -4.15 10.89
C ASN A 187 -6.94 -4.75 9.49
N LYS A 188 -7.09 -6.08 9.37
CA LYS A 188 -7.28 -6.76 8.10
C LYS A 188 -8.53 -6.25 7.38
N THR A 189 -9.68 -6.24 8.05
CA THR A 189 -10.93 -5.74 7.46
C THR A 189 -10.84 -4.27 7.04
N LEU A 190 -10.15 -3.42 7.81
CA LEU A 190 -9.92 -2.02 7.43
C LEU A 190 -9.01 -1.89 6.20
N LEU A 191 -7.97 -2.72 6.12
CA LEU A 191 -7.07 -2.78 4.97
C LEU A 191 -7.79 -3.25 3.70
N GLU A 192 -8.69 -4.22 3.83
CA GLU A 192 -9.56 -4.72 2.75
C GLU A 192 -10.48 -3.62 2.19
N ILE A 193 -10.98 -2.70 3.02
CA ILE A 193 -11.77 -1.54 2.57
C ILE A 193 -10.91 -0.32 2.19
N GLY A 194 -9.60 -0.51 2.03
CA GLY A 194 -8.66 0.49 1.53
C GLY A 194 -8.13 1.49 2.56
N LEU A 195 -8.36 1.27 3.86
CA LEU A 195 -7.88 2.13 4.95
C LEU A 195 -6.57 1.59 5.53
N ASP A 196 -5.58 2.47 5.76
CA ASP A 196 -4.33 2.10 6.42
C ASP A 196 -4.56 1.94 7.93
N ALA A 197 -4.76 0.70 8.36
CA ALA A 197 -5.10 0.37 9.74
C ALA A 197 -3.93 0.45 10.72
N GLY A 198 -2.67 0.43 10.24
CA GLY A 198 -1.48 0.32 11.08
C GLY A 198 -1.24 1.53 12.00
N ARG A 199 -1.94 2.64 11.77
CA ARG A 199 -1.83 3.89 12.54
C ARG A 199 -3.12 4.30 13.25
N ILE A 200 -4.20 3.54 13.06
CA ILE A 200 -5.51 3.90 13.59
C ILE A 200 -5.66 3.31 14.99
N PRO A 201 -5.93 4.13 16.03
CA PRO A 201 -6.22 3.61 17.35
C PRO A 201 -7.44 2.69 17.32
N PHE A 202 -7.40 1.59 18.07
CA PHE A 202 -8.48 0.58 18.10
C PHE A 202 -9.89 1.17 18.30
N SER A 203 -10.04 2.17 19.17
CA SER A 203 -11.32 2.84 19.38
C SER A 203 -11.86 3.51 18.12
N HIS A 204 -10.99 4.11 17.32
CA HIS A 204 -11.36 4.72 16.05
C HIS A 204 -11.59 3.65 14.98
N SER A 205 -10.84 2.55 15.00
CA SER A 205 -11.07 1.39 14.13
C SER A 205 -12.49 0.84 14.29
N ILE A 206 -12.97 0.68 15.53
CA ILE A 206 -14.35 0.25 15.81
C ILE A 206 -15.37 1.26 15.28
N GLU A 207 -15.12 2.56 15.50
CA GLU A 207 -16.02 3.62 15.01
C GLU A 207 -16.13 3.61 13.49
N LEU A 208 -15.02 3.38 12.78
CA LEU A 208 -14.99 3.25 11.33
C LEU A 208 -15.77 2.02 10.86
N LEU A 209 -15.58 0.86 11.49
CA LEU A 209 -16.35 -0.35 11.17
C LEU A 209 -17.86 -0.13 11.38
N TYR A 210 -18.25 0.59 12.44
CA TYR A 210 -19.65 0.94 12.70
C TYR A 210 -20.21 1.92 11.65
N LYS A 211 -19.48 3.00 11.34
CA LYS A 211 -19.86 3.97 10.29
C LYS A 211 -20.01 3.33 8.91
N LYS A 212 -19.25 2.27 8.64
CA LYS A 212 -19.31 1.48 7.41
C LYS A 212 -20.33 0.35 7.46
N GLU A 213 -21.14 0.26 8.53
CA GLU A 213 -22.18 -0.76 8.71
C GLU A 213 -21.61 -2.20 8.62
N ILE A 214 -20.34 -2.37 9.01
CA ILE A 214 -19.67 -3.66 9.10
C ILE A 214 -20.07 -4.35 10.40
N ILE A 215 -20.13 -3.57 11.48
CA ILE A 215 -20.59 -4.00 12.79
C ILE A 215 -21.83 -3.19 13.21
N THR A 216 -22.66 -3.79 14.05
CA THR A 216 -23.83 -3.16 14.66
C THR A 216 -23.44 -2.37 15.91
N LYS A 217 -24.37 -1.55 16.43
CA LYS A 217 -24.13 -0.83 17.69
C LYS A 217 -23.95 -1.77 18.88
N SER A 218 -24.66 -2.91 18.87
CA SER A 218 -24.52 -3.95 19.91
C SER A 218 -23.11 -4.55 19.88
N GLU A 219 -22.61 -4.91 18.69
CA GLU A 219 -21.25 -5.44 18.52
C GLU A 219 -20.19 -4.41 18.91
N MET A 220 -20.37 -3.13 18.55
CA MET A 220 -19.51 -2.04 19.02
C MET A 220 -19.43 -1.97 20.55
N ASN A 221 -20.55 -2.13 21.25
CA ASN A 221 -20.57 -2.15 22.71
C ASN A 221 -19.84 -3.39 23.27
N SER A 222 -20.03 -4.56 22.67
CA SER A 222 -19.30 -5.78 23.01
C SER A 222 -17.79 -5.61 22.83
N LEU A 223 -17.35 -4.98 21.74
CA LEU A 223 -15.92 -4.71 21.50
C LEU A 223 -15.31 -3.76 22.54
N ASN A 224 -16.06 -2.72 22.93
CA ASN A 224 -15.63 -1.83 24.01
C ASN A 224 -15.53 -2.58 25.35
N PHE A 225 -16.49 -3.48 25.64
CA PHE A 225 -16.43 -4.33 26.82
C PHE A 225 -15.19 -5.23 26.83
N ILE A 226 -14.86 -5.89 25.71
CA ILE A 226 -13.64 -6.70 25.60
C ILE A 226 -12.38 -5.85 25.80
N ARG A 227 -12.35 -4.63 25.25
CA ARG A 227 -11.23 -3.70 25.45
C ARG A 227 -11.02 -3.40 26.94
N ASP A 228 -12.10 -3.18 27.68
CA ASP A 228 -12.04 -2.92 29.11
C ASP A 228 -11.57 -4.15 29.90
N LEU A 229 -12.01 -5.35 29.51
CA LEU A 229 -11.50 -6.62 30.06
C LEU A 229 -10.00 -6.79 29.80
N ARG A 230 -9.53 -6.51 28.57
CA ARG A 230 -8.10 -6.57 28.24
C ARG A 230 -7.30 -5.58 29.08
N ASN A 231 -7.77 -4.36 29.25
CA ASN A 231 -7.07 -3.35 30.06
C ASN A 231 -6.97 -3.80 31.53
N LYS A 232 -8.03 -4.40 32.07
CA LYS A 232 -7.98 -5.03 33.39
C LYS A 232 -7.01 -6.22 33.42
N ALA A 233 -6.99 -7.09 32.42
CA ALA A 233 -6.07 -8.24 32.36
C ALA A 233 -4.59 -7.83 32.29
N VAL A 234 -4.28 -6.68 31.67
CA VAL A 234 -2.91 -6.14 31.58
C VAL A 234 -2.47 -5.43 32.86
N HIS A 235 -3.37 -4.69 33.51
CA HIS A 235 -2.99 -3.75 34.57
C HIS A 235 -3.46 -4.15 35.98
N SER A 236 -4.38 -5.10 36.12
CA SER A 236 -4.83 -5.57 37.42
C SER A 236 -4.08 -6.83 37.85
N SER A 237 -3.79 -6.94 39.14
CA SER A 237 -3.30 -8.16 39.77
C SER A 237 -4.41 -9.18 40.04
N ILE A 238 -5.63 -8.94 39.53
CA ILE A 238 -6.81 -9.76 39.77
C ILE A 238 -6.75 -10.95 38.81
N GLU A 239 -6.90 -12.16 39.35
CA GLU A 239 -7.05 -13.37 38.53
C GLU A 239 -8.44 -13.38 37.88
N PHE A 240 -8.48 -13.55 36.56
CA PHE A 240 -9.74 -13.71 35.85
C PHE A 240 -10.25 -15.13 36.00
N THR A 241 -11.57 -15.26 36.08
CA THR A 241 -12.23 -16.55 36.10
C THR A 241 -12.24 -17.19 34.71
N LYS A 242 -12.40 -18.52 34.68
CA LYS A 242 -12.61 -19.28 33.43
C LYS A 242 -13.82 -18.76 32.65
N GLU A 243 -14.90 -18.39 33.34
CA GLU A 243 -16.15 -17.91 32.73
C GLU A 243 -15.97 -16.56 32.02
N GLU A 244 -15.24 -15.63 32.62
CA GLU A 244 -14.92 -14.35 32.00
C GLU A 244 -14.03 -14.53 30.76
N SER A 245 -13.02 -15.39 30.85
CA SER A 245 -12.15 -15.69 29.71
C SER A 245 -12.91 -16.35 28.56
N LEU A 246 -13.76 -17.34 28.84
CA LEU A 246 -14.54 -18.01 27.81
C LEU A 246 -15.59 -17.08 27.20
N THR A 247 -16.19 -16.19 28.01
CA THR A 247 -17.11 -15.17 27.52
C THR A 247 -16.40 -14.21 26.56
N ALA A 248 -15.20 -13.75 26.93
CA ALA A 248 -14.38 -12.89 26.07
C ALA A 248 -14.03 -13.57 24.74
N VAL A 249 -13.53 -14.81 24.81
CA VAL A 249 -13.18 -15.61 23.62
C VAL A 249 -14.40 -15.86 22.73
N ASN A 250 -15.56 -16.16 23.31
CA ASN A 250 -16.79 -16.39 22.55
C ASN A 250 -17.31 -15.12 21.87
N ILE A 251 -17.31 -13.98 22.56
CA ILE A 251 -17.69 -12.69 21.97
C ILE A 251 -16.77 -12.38 20.79
N ILE A 252 -15.46 -12.53 20.98
CA ILE A 252 -14.46 -12.31 19.94
C ILE A 252 -14.70 -13.27 18.77
N GLY A 253 -14.86 -14.57 19.04
CA GLY A 253 -15.12 -15.60 18.02
C GLY A 253 -16.35 -15.29 17.16
N ASN A 254 -17.46 -14.86 17.78
CA ASN A 254 -18.68 -14.49 17.06
C ASN A 254 -18.48 -13.28 16.14
N ILE A 255 -17.77 -12.25 16.62
CA ILE A 255 -17.48 -11.05 15.82
C ILE A 255 -16.52 -11.40 14.69
N LEU A 256 -15.50 -12.21 14.97
CA LEU A 256 -14.52 -12.66 13.99
C LEU A 256 -15.15 -13.47 12.88
N LEU A 257 -16.04 -14.42 13.20
CA LEU A 257 -16.78 -15.16 12.18
C LEU A 257 -17.52 -14.22 11.24
N LYS A 258 -18.08 -13.11 11.74
CA LYS A 258 -18.74 -12.12 10.88
C LYS A 258 -17.77 -11.32 10.02
N LEU A 259 -16.61 -10.93 10.57
CA LEU A 259 -15.57 -10.22 9.84
C LEU A 259 -14.98 -11.12 8.73
N GLU A 260 -14.58 -12.35 9.07
CA GLU A 260 -14.04 -13.35 8.15
C GLU A 260 -15.09 -13.78 7.10
N ASN A 261 -16.34 -14.06 7.53
CA ASN A 261 -17.40 -14.44 6.60
C ASN A 261 -17.72 -13.32 5.63
N ARG A 262 -17.65 -12.03 6.00
CA ARG A 262 -17.90 -10.95 5.03
C ARG A 262 -16.84 -10.90 3.94
N THR A 263 -15.56 -11.04 4.28
CA THR A 263 -14.49 -11.08 3.29
C THR A 263 -14.64 -12.27 2.35
N MET A 264 -14.93 -13.44 2.91
CA MET A 264 -15.13 -14.67 2.14
C MET A 264 -16.44 -14.64 1.33
N THR A 265 -17.51 -14.03 1.86
CA THR A 265 -18.78 -13.85 1.15
C THR A 265 -18.61 -12.86 0.01
N GLY A 266 -17.83 -11.79 0.18
CA GLY A 266 -17.46 -10.86 -0.89
C GLY A 266 -16.75 -11.55 -2.05
N PHE A 267 -15.69 -12.29 -1.72
CA PHE A 267 -14.92 -13.04 -2.72
C PHE A 267 -15.75 -14.15 -3.40
N LEU A 268 -16.55 -14.91 -2.64
CA LEU A 268 -17.41 -15.94 -3.19
C LEU A 268 -18.51 -15.34 -4.08
N PHE A 269 -19.11 -14.23 -3.66
CA PHE A 269 -20.10 -13.49 -4.42
C PHE A 269 -19.51 -12.98 -5.74
N GLU A 270 -18.33 -12.36 -5.73
CA GLU A 270 -17.64 -11.90 -6.93
C GLU A 270 -17.38 -13.07 -7.89
N LYS A 271 -16.83 -14.18 -7.39
CA LYS A 271 -16.57 -15.38 -8.19
C LYS A 271 -17.84 -15.98 -8.79
N GLU A 272 -18.92 -16.02 -8.01
CA GLU A 272 -20.21 -16.53 -8.46
C GLU A 272 -20.83 -15.63 -9.53
N VAL A 273 -20.80 -14.31 -9.32
CA VAL A 273 -21.24 -13.30 -10.29
C VAL A 273 -20.46 -13.45 -11.60
N ILE A 274 -19.13 -13.52 -11.55
CA ILE A 274 -18.29 -13.67 -12.75
C ILE A 274 -18.61 -14.97 -13.49
N LYS A 275 -18.81 -16.08 -12.77
CA LYS A 275 -19.23 -17.36 -13.35
C LYS A 275 -20.59 -17.24 -14.04
N VAL A 276 -21.57 -16.59 -13.42
CA VAL A 276 -22.91 -16.41 -14.00
C VAL A 276 -22.87 -15.44 -15.18
N LEU A 277 -22.10 -14.35 -15.11
CA LEU A 277 -21.96 -13.36 -16.19
C LEU A 277 -21.57 -13.98 -17.52
N GLY A 278 -20.63 -14.95 -17.51
CA GLY A 278 -20.12 -15.61 -18.71
C GLY A 278 -20.85 -16.91 -19.06
N GLY A 279 -21.74 -17.40 -18.20
CA GLY A 279 -22.51 -18.61 -18.44
C GLY A 279 -23.58 -18.43 -19.53
N ASN A 280 -24.21 -19.53 -19.96
CA ASN A 280 -25.27 -19.51 -20.99
C ASN A 280 -26.48 -18.64 -20.60
N LYS A 281 -26.76 -18.53 -19.29
CA LYS A 281 -27.79 -17.65 -18.72
C LYS A 281 -27.26 -16.26 -18.34
N GLY A 282 -25.98 -16.00 -18.62
CA GLY A 282 -25.30 -14.77 -18.29
C GLY A 282 -25.69 -13.59 -19.18
N LEU A 283 -25.04 -12.47 -18.90
CA LEU A 283 -25.18 -11.24 -19.67
C LEU A 283 -24.30 -11.24 -20.91
N PHE A 284 -23.18 -11.98 -20.85
CA PHE A 284 -22.17 -12.06 -21.90
C PHE A 284 -21.96 -13.52 -22.35
N PRO A 285 -23.02 -14.21 -22.83
CA PRO A 285 -22.90 -15.61 -23.19
C PRO A 285 -21.92 -15.79 -24.36
N GLY A 286 -20.89 -16.63 -24.16
CA GLY A 286 -19.87 -16.91 -25.18
C GLY A 286 -18.84 -15.81 -25.41
N HIS A 287 -18.85 -14.73 -24.63
CA HIS A 287 -17.83 -13.69 -24.67
C HIS A 287 -16.75 -13.91 -23.61
N HIS A 288 -15.54 -13.40 -23.86
CA HIS A 288 -14.47 -13.44 -22.88
C HIS A 288 -14.71 -12.44 -21.75
N ILE A 289 -14.73 -12.97 -20.52
CA ILE A 289 -14.71 -12.17 -19.29
C ILE A 289 -13.31 -12.29 -18.69
N PHE A 290 -12.69 -11.15 -18.47
CA PHE A 290 -11.36 -11.03 -17.88
C PHE A 290 -11.54 -10.59 -16.42
N PRO A 291 -11.44 -11.52 -15.43
CA PRO A 291 -11.50 -11.16 -14.02
C PRO A 291 -10.27 -10.34 -13.62
N GLN A 292 -10.43 -9.46 -12.62
CA GLN A 292 -9.38 -8.60 -12.06
C GLN A 292 -8.64 -7.79 -13.13
N TYR A 293 -9.41 -7.09 -13.97
CA TYR A 293 -8.88 -6.34 -15.09
C TYR A 293 -8.22 -5.03 -14.61
N LYS A 294 -6.97 -4.81 -15.00
CA LYS A 294 -6.20 -3.64 -14.57
C LYS A 294 -6.21 -2.54 -15.62
N ILE A 295 -6.69 -1.35 -15.26
CA ILE A 295 -6.64 -0.14 -16.09
C ILE A 295 -5.83 0.93 -15.38
N GLY A 296 -4.63 1.22 -15.90
CA GLY A 296 -3.69 2.08 -15.21
C GLY A 296 -3.34 1.52 -13.82
N ASN A 297 -3.83 2.16 -12.76
CA ASN A 297 -3.62 1.76 -11.36
C ASN A 297 -4.85 1.15 -10.70
N HIS A 298 -6.00 1.18 -11.36
CA HIS A 298 -7.24 0.65 -10.82
C HIS A 298 -7.38 -0.82 -11.22
N ILE A 299 -7.85 -1.63 -10.28
CA ILE A 299 -8.26 -3.00 -10.52
C ILE A 299 -9.77 -2.96 -10.53
N ILE A 300 -10.34 -3.42 -11.64
CA ILE A 300 -11.79 -3.56 -11.83
C ILE A 300 -12.09 -5.04 -11.74
N ASP A 301 -13.20 -5.40 -11.09
CA ASP A 301 -13.49 -6.80 -10.78
C ASP A 301 -13.60 -7.68 -12.04
N ALA A 302 -14.17 -7.14 -13.12
CA ALA A 302 -14.09 -7.78 -14.42
C ALA A 302 -14.15 -6.80 -15.61
N LYS A 303 -13.61 -7.24 -16.75
CA LYS A 303 -13.87 -6.65 -18.07
C LYS A 303 -14.58 -7.68 -18.94
N ALA A 304 -15.61 -7.26 -19.67
CA ALA A 304 -16.23 -8.06 -20.73
C ALA A 304 -16.15 -7.33 -22.08
N GLU A 305 -15.98 -8.10 -23.15
CA GLU A 305 -15.97 -7.58 -24.52
C GLU A 305 -17.31 -7.89 -25.18
N GLY A 306 -18.14 -6.88 -25.39
CA GLY A 306 -19.37 -7.03 -26.16
C GLY A 306 -19.20 -6.62 -27.62
N PRO A 307 -20.27 -6.66 -28.42
CA PRO A 307 -20.19 -6.47 -29.87
C PRO A 307 -19.84 -5.03 -30.28
N LYS A 308 -20.26 -4.03 -29.51
CA LYS A 308 -20.00 -2.60 -29.80
C LYS A 308 -19.10 -1.92 -28.77
N TYR A 309 -19.07 -2.41 -27.53
CA TYR A 309 -18.41 -1.73 -26.42
C TYR A 309 -17.60 -2.71 -25.58
N ASN A 310 -16.58 -2.18 -24.90
CA ASN A 310 -15.96 -2.82 -23.75
C ASN A 310 -16.75 -2.46 -22.49
N TYR A 311 -17.01 -3.45 -21.64
CA TYR A 311 -17.75 -3.29 -20.41
C TYR A 311 -16.81 -3.45 -19.22
N LEU A 312 -16.74 -2.42 -18.39
CA LEU A 312 -16.05 -2.45 -17.11
C LEU A 312 -17.07 -2.78 -16.03
N ILE A 313 -16.79 -3.84 -15.27
CA ILE A 313 -17.73 -4.44 -14.35
C ILE A 313 -17.17 -4.32 -12.94
N GLU A 314 -17.86 -3.55 -12.11
CA GLU A 314 -17.60 -3.45 -10.67
C GLU A 314 -18.65 -4.25 -9.92
N ILE A 315 -18.23 -5.12 -9.02
CA ILE A 315 -19.08 -6.01 -8.24
C ILE A 315 -18.96 -5.59 -6.78
N THR A 316 -20.05 -5.13 -6.20
CA THR A 316 -20.06 -4.80 -4.76
C THR A 316 -21.14 -5.55 -4.02
N ILE A 317 -20.78 -6.05 -2.84
CA ILE A 317 -21.71 -6.71 -1.92
C ILE A 317 -22.53 -5.73 -1.08
N THR A 318 -22.23 -4.44 -1.15
CA THR A 318 -22.92 -3.43 -0.34
C THR A 318 -23.90 -2.61 -1.16
N ILE A 319 -25.09 -2.41 -0.58
CA ILE A 319 -26.13 -1.52 -1.13
C ILE A 319 -26.04 -0.10 -0.54
N ASN A 320 -24.93 0.22 0.14
CA ASN A 320 -24.73 1.53 0.74
C ASN A 320 -24.60 2.61 -0.35
N PRO A 321 -25.49 3.63 -0.39
CA PRO A 321 -25.49 4.63 -1.45
C PRO A 321 -24.18 5.41 -1.59
N ILE A 322 -23.44 5.61 -0.49
CA ILE A 322 -22.17 6.35 -0.52
C ILE A 322 -21.10 5.53 -1.22
N VAL A 323 -21.00 4.23 -0.89
CA VAL A 323 -20.04 3.33 -1.54
C VAL A 323 -20.35 3.20 -3.02
N ILE A 324 -21.64 3.09 -3.34
CA ILE A 324 -22.11 2.99 -4.73
C ILE A 324 -21.79 4.26 -5.51
N ASN A 325 -22.08 5.43 -4.96
CA ASN A 325 -21.75 6.70 -5.60
C ASN A 325 -20.24 6.86 -5.80
N ASN A 326 -19.42 6.46 -4.84
CA ASN A 326 -17.97 6.51 -4.99
C ASN A 326 -17.48 5.57 -6.11
N ALA A 327 -17.95 4.32 -6.14
CA ALA A 327 -17.60 3.37 -7.19
C ALA A 327 -18.03 3.87 -8.58
N ILE A 328 -19.23 4.48 -8.69
CA ILE A 328 -19.68 5.11 -9.94
C ILE A 328 -18.73 6.25 -10.34
N GLN A 329 -18.31 7.10 -9.40
CA GLN A 329 -17.39 8.21 -9.69
C GLN A 329 -16.00 7.71 -10.11
N GLU A 330 -15.53 6.59 -9.56
CA GLU A 330 -14.29 5.94 -9.99
C GLU A 330 -14.43 5.35 -11.40
N LEU A 331 -15.51 4.63 -11.68
CA LEU A 331 -15.79 4.07 -13.02
C LEU A 331 -15.92 5.15 -14.10
N LYS A 332 -16.43 6.34 -13.76
CA LYS A 332 -16.51 7.48 -14.68
C LYS A 332 -15.16 7.92 -15.21
N GLN A 333 -14.07 7.69 -14.47
CA GLN A 333 -12.72 8.06 -14.92
C GLN A 333 -12.29 7.26 -16.16
N PHE A 334 -12.95 6.12 -16.41
CA PHE A 334 -12.68 5.26 -17.58
C PHE A 334 -13.69 5.46 -18.72
N SER A 335 -14.49 6.54 -18.67
CA SER A 335 -15.44 6.85 -19.74
C SER A 335 -14.72 7.08 -21.07
N GLY A 336 -15.19 6.44 -22.13
CA GLY A 336 -14.72 6.64 -23.50
C GLY A 336 -15.80 6.25 -24.49
N GLU A 337 -15.65 6.65 -25.76
CA GLU A 337 -16.66 6.38 -26.80
C GLU A 337 -17.01 4.89 -26.92
N ASN A 338 -16.06 4.00 -26.59
CA ASN A 338 -16.20 2.55 -26.67
C ASN A 338 -16.23 1.84 -25.30
N ILE A 339 -16.47 2.58 -24.20
CA ILE A 339 -16.48 2.02 -22.84
C ILE A 339 -17.82 2.27 -22.16
N ARG A 340 -18.39 1.22 -21.58
CA ARG A 340 -19.61 1.26 -20.77
C ARG A 340 -19.32 0.62 -19.41
N ASN A 341 -20.03 1.07 -18.39
CA ASN A 341 -19.82 0.62 -17.01
C ASN A 341 -21.04 -0.16 -16.52
N ILE A 342 -20.80 -1.30 -15.88
CA ILE A 342 -21.84 -2.11 -15.24
C ILE A 342 -21.45 -2.24 -13.77
N MET A 343 -22.38 -1.87 -12.89
CA MET A 343 -22.22 -2.07 -11.46
C MET A 343 -23.14 -3.18 -11.01
N ILE A 344 -22.60 -4.24 -10.42
CA ILE A 344 -23.35 -5.40 -9.96
C ILE A 344 -23.55 -5.30 -8.46
N LEU A 345 -24.82 -5.33 -8.04
CA LEU A 345 -25.24 -5.29 -6.65
C LEU A 345 -25.95 -6.59 -6.29
N PRO A 346 -25.94 -7.02 -5.02
CA PRO A 346 -26.88 -8.04 -4.56
C PRO A 346 -28.31 -7.52 -4.72
N LYS A 347 -29.24 -8.45 -4.95
CA LYS A 347 -30.68 -8.15 -4.99
C LYS A 347 -31.08 -7.33 -3.76
N SER A 348 -31.77 -6.22 -4.01
CA SER A 348 -32.33 -5.35 -2.97
C SER A 348 -33.76 -4.99 -3.30
N GLU A 349 -34.60 -4.81 -2.29
CA GLU A 349 -35.95 -4.26 -2.44
C GLU A 349 -35.93 -2.80 -2.90
N ARG A 350 -34.82 -2.08 -2.64
CA ARG A 350 -34.64 -0.68 -3.04
C ARG A 350 -33.84 -0.62 -4.33
N LYS A 351 -34.50 -0.18 -5.41
CA LYS A 351 -33.80 0.17 -6.65
C LYS A 351 -33.08 1.50 -6.46
N ILE A 352 -31.79 1.50 -6.75
CA ILE A 352 -30.96 2.70 -6.82
C ILE A 352 -31.10 3.27 -8.22
N ASP A 353 -31.53 4.52 -8.31
CA ASP A 353 -31.66 5.25 -9.56
C ASP A 353 -30.33 5.95 -9.88
N ILE A 354 -29.69 5.56 -10.98
CA ILE A 354 -28.49 6.23 -11.49
C ILE A 354 -28.87 7.00 -12.75
N ARG A 355 -28.63 8.31 -12.75
CA ARG A 355 -28.88 9.20 -13.90
C ARG A 355 -27.68 9.31 -14.85
N GLU A 356 -26.97 8.22 -15.09
CA GLU A 356 -25.75 8.19 -15.90
C GLU A 356 -25.98 7.33 -17.14
N GLU A 357 -25.82 7.92 -18.34
CA GLU A 357 -26.11 7.22 -19.60
C GLU A 357 -25.15 6.04 -19.86
N ASN A 358 -23.92 6.13 -19.35
CA ASN A 358 -22.87 5.13 -19.56
C ASN A 358 -22.77 4.08 -18.45
N THR A 359 -23.55 4.21 -17.37
CA THR A 359 -23.47 3.32 -16.21
C THR A 359 -24.82 2.68 -15.94
N LYS A 360 -24.85 1.36 -15.79
CA LYS A 360 -26.06 0.62 -15.44
C LYS A 360 -25.84 -0.28 -14.24
N ILE A 361 -26.86 -0.39 -13.40
CA ILE A 361 -26.86 -1.34 -12.29
C ILE A 361 -27.47 -2.65 -12.74
N LEU A 362 -26.83 -3.75 -12.38
CA LEU A 362 -27.36 -5.10 -12.50
C LEU A 362 -27.55 -5.70 -11.12
N TYR A 363 -28.73 -6.23 -10.83
CA TYR A 363 -29.02 -6.86 -9.54
C TYR A 363 -28.88 -8.37 -9.64
N TYR A 364 -27.97 -8.94 -8.87
CA TYR A 364 -27.70 -10.37 -8.82
C TYR A 364 -28.45 -11.03 -7.66
N ASN A 365 -29.22 -12.07 -7.97
CA ASN A 365 -29.87 -12.90 -6.97
C ASN A 365 -29.03 -14.18 -6.75
N PRO A 366 -28.31 -14.30 -5.62
CA PRO A 366 -27.45 -15.46 -5.36
C PRO A 366 -28.23 -16.76 -5.20
N GLU A 367 -29.45 -16.73 -4.67
CA GLU A 367 -30.26 -17.94 -4.47
C GLU A 367 -30.69 -18.57 -5.81
N LYS A 368 -31.00 -17.72 -6.79
CA LYS A 368 -31.43 -18.15 -8.13
C LYS A 368 -30.28 -18.24 -9.12
N GLN A 369 -29.11 -17.73 -8.78
CA GLN A 369 -27.96 -17.56 -9.67
C GLN A 369 -28.30 -16.82 -10.96
N GLU A 370 -29.14 -15.80 -10.87
CA GLU A 370 -29.70 -15.07 -12.02
C GLU A 370 -29.72 -13.56 -11.76
N PHE A 371 -29.70 -12.76 -12.84
CA PHE A 371 -29.80 -11.30 -12.77
C PHE A 371 -31.24 -10.84 -12.98
N GLU A 372 -31.78 -10.00 -12.09
CA GLU A 372 -33.20 -9.66 -12.09
C GLU A 372 -33.61 -8.73 -13.24
N ASN A 373 -32.72 -7.83 -13.64
CA ASN A 373 -32.92 -6.89 -14.74
C ASN A 373 -32.06 -7.25 -15.97
N ARG A 374 -31.85 -8.55 -16.18
CA ARG A 374 -31.06 -9.08 -17.31
C ARG A 374 -31.56 -8.59 -18.66
N ASP A 375 -32.86 -8.64 -18.92
CA ASP A 375 -33.41 -8.34 -20.25
C ASP A 375 -33.24 -6.87 -20.64
N GLU A 376 -33.42 -5.96 -19.67
CA GLU A 376 -33.16 -4.53 -19.86
C GLU A 376 -31.70 -4.30 -20.25
N LEU A 377 -30.78 -4.91 -19.52
CA LEU A 377 -29.35 -4.74 -19.73
C LEU A 377 -28.86 -5.44 -21.00
N TYR A 378 -29.41 -6.60 -21.33
CA TYR A 378 -29.13 -7.30 -22.58
C TYR A 378 -29.56 -6.44 -23.79
N ASN A 379 -30.73 -5.82 -23.74
CA ASN A 379 -31.15 -4.90 -24.79
C ASN A 379 -30.24 -3.67 -24.87
N TRP A 380 -29.76 -3.14 -23.74
CA TRP A 380 -28.79 -2.04 -23.71
C TRP A 380 -27.44 -2.42 -24.35
N ILE A 381 -26.99 -3.66 -24.16
CA ILE A 381 -25.71 -4.16 -24.70
C ILE A 381 -25.80 -4.49 -26.19
N TYR A 382 -26.91 -5.11 -26.62
CA TYR A 382 -27.01 -5.74 -27.95
C TYR A 382 -27.99 -5.05 -28.92
N LYS A 383 -28.99 -4.30 -28.43
CA LYS A 383 -30.07 -3.76 -29.27
C LYS A 383 -30.08 -2.24 -29.44
N VAL A 384 -29.15 -1.51 -28.83
CA VAL A 384 -29.03 -0.06 -29.11
C VAL A 384 -28.46 0.10 -30.51
N ALA A 385 -29.33 0.52 -31.43
CA ALA A 385 -29.08 0.76 -32.85
C ALA A 385 -28.01 1.85 -33.03
#